data_AF-A0A9D5TQW9-F1
#
_entry.id   AF-A0A9D5TQW9-F1
#
_cell.length_a   1.000
_cell.length_b   1.000
_cell.length_c   1.000
_cell.angle_alpha   90.00
_cell.angle_beta   90.00
_cell.angle_gamma   90.00
#
_symmetry.space_group_name_H-M   'P 1'
#
loop_
_entity.id
_entity.type
_entity.pdbx_description
1 polymer ?
#
loop_
_entity_poly.entity_id
_entity_poly.type
_entity_poly.pdbx_seq_one_letter_code
_entity_poly.pdbx_strand_id
1 'polypeptide(L)'
;MAYERALYFAVENEYEEIRRHNEADLEARRSAVYETVPEIREIDNEIHSAGLSIVNLAVQSPADMKQRLAALRDHQKALQIRRKTLLLENGFDADELSMRYMCELCKDTGVRDHKPCECYQRRLVMKAFEKSNLSQQLRNQSFKTFDYSLYSQEVDPQFGVSPYRAIQNIVAVCKQFITDFDRTDKNLLFWGESGLGKTFLSTCIAKELIKQGYSVIYETTYQIVSRLEDYKFKRGDDA
;
A
#
# COMPACT_ATOMS: atom_id res chain seq x y z
N MET A 1 -20.48 -1.28 4.20
CA MET A 1 -20.52 -2.07 2.96
C MET A 1 -19.68 -3.31 3.17
N ALA A 2 -20.28 -4.50 3.11
CA ALA A 2 -19.54 -5.75 3.23
C ALA A 2 -19.03 -6.15 1.85
N TYR A 3 -17.72 -6.36 1.72
CA TYR A 3 -17.14 -6.92 0.50
C TYR A 3 -17.35 -8.43 0.48
N GLU A 4 -17.23 -9.05 -0.69
CA GLU A 4 -17.28 -10.51 -0.79
C GLU A 4 -16.14 -11.15 0.01
N ARG A 5 -16.42 -12.28 0.68
CA ARG A 5 -15.43 -13.01 1.50
C ARG A 5 -14.13 -13.35 0.75
N ALA A 6 -14.24 -13.64 -0.55
CA ALA A 6 -13.08 -13.92 -1.40
C ALA A 6 -12.10 -12.75 -1.50
N LEU A 7 -12.56 -11.50 -1.41
CA LEU A 7 -11.70 -10.31 -1.45
C LEU A 7 -10.90 -10.18 -0.16
N TYR A 8 -11.52 -10.42 0.99
CA TYR A 8 -10.81 -10.42 2.28
C TYR A 8 -9.70 -11.48 2.29
N PHE A 9 -10.01 -12.71 1.86
CA PHE A 9 -9.03 -13.78 1.76
C PHE A 9 -7.87 -13.43 0.82
N ALA A 10 -8.15 -12.79 -0.31
CA ALA A 10 -7.10 -12.35 -1.24
C ALA A 10 -6.18 -11.29 -0.63
N VAL A 11 -6.73 -10.34 0.14
CA VAL A 11 -5.93 -9.33 0.85
C VAL A 11 -5.11 -9.98 1.98
N GLU A 12 -5.70 -10.92 2.72
CA GLU A 12 -5.00 -11.66 3.79
C GLU A 12 -3.80 -12.44 3.25
N ASN A 13 -3.96 -13.15 2.13
CA ASN A 13 -2.86 -13.84 1.45
C ASN A 13 -1.77 -12.86 0.99
N GLU A 14 -2.13 -11.69 0.47
CA GLU A 14 -1.15 -10.65 0.08
C GLU A 14 -0.32 -10.21 1.29
N TYR A 15 -0.93 -10.02 2.46
CA TYR A 15 -0.20 -9.71 3.69
C TYR A 15 0.70 -10.86 4.16
N GLU A 16 0.28 -12.12 4.00
CA GLU A 16 1.14 -13.28 4.29
C GLU A 16 2.37 -13.31 3.38
N GLU A 17 2.21 -13.04 2.09
CA GLU A 17 3.31 -12.95 1.14
C GLU A 17 4.28 -11.81 1.49
N ILE A 18 3.77 -10.63 1.84
CA ILE A 18 4.59 -9.49 2.29
C ILE A 18 5.42 -9.87 3.51
N ARG A 19 4.80 -10.47 4.54
CA ARG A 19 5.51 -10.87 5.75
C ARG A 19 6.59 -11.91 5.45
N ARG A 20 6.26 -12.94 4.66
CA ARG A 20 7.20 -13.99 4.25
C ARG A 20 8.38 -13.39 3.47
N HIS A 21 8.12 -12.45 2.57
CA HIS A 21 9.16 -11.77 1.81
C HIS A 21 10.08 -10.95 2.72
N ASN A 22 9.51 -10.14 3.62
CA ASN A 22 10.28 -9.30 4.54
C ASN A 22 11.10 -10.14 5.53
N GLU A 23 10.57 -11.28 6.00
CA GLU A 23 11.30 -12.24 6.83
C GLU A 23 12.48 -12.87 6.07
N ALA A 24 12.26 -13.28 4.81
CA ALA A 24 13.32 -13.84 3.98
C ALA A 24 14.41 -12.80 3.65
N ASP A 25 14.04 -11.56 3.37
CA ASP A 25 14.97 -10.45 3.16
C ASP A 25 15.81 -10.17 4.42
N LEU A 26 15.18 -10.13 5.59
CA LEU A 26 15.88 -9.96 6.86
C LEU A 26 16.86 -11.11 7.12
N GLU A 27 16.47 -12.35 6.83
CA GLU A 27 17.35 -13.51 6.98
C GLU A 27 18.56 -13.43 6.06
N ALA A 28 18.34 -13.02 4.80
CA ALA A 28 19.41 -12.84 3.83
C ALA A 28 20.40 -11.75 4.27
N ARG A 29 19.90 -10.58 4.70
CA ARG A 29 20.72 -9.49 5.25
C ARG A 29 21.50 -9.96 6.48
N ARG A 30 20.84 -10.64 7.41
CA ARG A 30 21.47 -11.19 8.62
C ARG A 30 22.58 -12.17 8.29
N SER A 31 22.36 -13.06 7.33
CA SER A 31 23.37 -14.03 6.88
C SER A 31 24.60 -13.32 6.30
N ALA A 32 24.39 -12.34 5.41
CA ALA A 32 25.48 -11.54 4.85
C ALA A 32 26.28 -10.76 5.92
N VAL A 33 25.58 -10.20 6.91
CA VAL A 33 26.23 -9.52 8.05
C VAL A 33 27.05 -10.51 8.88
N TYR A 34 26.54 -11.71 9.18
CA TYR A 34 27.26 -12.70 9.96
C TYR A 34 28.49 -13.28 9.23
N GLU A 35 28.43 -13.39 7.91
CA GLU A 35 29.59 -13.80 7.09
C GLU A 35 30.67 -12.71 7.08
N THR A 36 30.27 -11.44 7.03
CA THR A 36 31.20 -10.30 6.98
C THR A 36 31.78 -9.96 8.35
N VAL A 37 30.95 -10.01 9.40
CA VAL A 37 31.30 -9.65 10.78
C VAL A 37 30.82 -10.74 11.76
N PRO A 38 31.56 -11.85 11.89
CA PRO A 38 31.16 -12.98 12.75
C PRO A 38 30.92 -12.61 14.22
N GLU A 39 31.62 -11.59 14.76
CA GLU A 39 31.44 -11.09 16.14
C GLU A 39 29.99 -10.66 16.42
N ILE A 40 29.26 -10.17 15.40
CA ILE A 40 27.85 -9.77 15.55
C ILE A 40 26.96 -10.97 15.91
N ARG A 41 27.28 -12.18 15.40
CA ARG A 41 26.54 -13.41 15.73
C ARG A 41 26.70 -13.78 17.21
N GLU A 42 27.90 -13.59 17.76
CA GLU A 42 28.17 -13.85 19.18
C GLU A 42 27.40 -12.85 20.05
N ILE A 43 27.43 -11.57 19.69
CA ILE A 43 26.67 -10.51 20.37
C ILE A 43 25.16 -10.80 20.34
N ASP A 44 24.59 -11.22 19.22
CA ASP A 44 23.16 -11.54 19.14
C ASP A 44 22.80 -12.77 19.99
N ASN A 45 23.67 -13.78 20.07
CA ASN A 45 23.49 -14.92 20.98
C ASN A 45 23.55 -14.49 22.47
N GLU A 46 24.46 -13.58 22.82
CA GLU A 46 24.56 -13.02 24.17
C GLU A 46 23.35 -12.14 24.54
N ILE A 47 22.87 -11.33 23.60
CA ILE A 47 21.64 -10.55 23.79
C ILE A 47 20.45 -11.48 24.04
N HIS A 48 20.35 -12.58 23.28
CA HIS A 48 19.28 -13.56 23.45
C HIS A 48 19.37 -14.28 24.81
N SER A 49 20.56 -14.72 25.22
CA SER A 49 20.77 -15.38 26.51
C SER A 49 20.48 -14.44 27.69
N ALA A 50 20.92 -13.20 27.63
CA ALA A 50 20.61 -12.17 28.62
C ALA A 50 19.10 -11.91 28.71
N GLY A 51 18.39 -11.90 27.58
CA GLY A 51 16.93 -11.78 27.52
C GLY A 51 16.22 -12.93 28.25
N LEU A 52 16.64 -14.18 28.02
CA LEU A 52 16.12 -15.36 28.73
C LEU A 52 16.40 -15.28 30.23
N SER A 53 17.59 -14.83 30.64
CA SER A 53 17.93 -14.62 32.05
C SER A 53 17.02 -13.59 32.72
N ILE A 54 16.68 -12.50 32.02
CA ILE A 54 15.73 -11.48 32.52
C ILE A 54 14.34 -12.07 32.74
N VAL A 55 13.81 -12.85 31.79
CA VAL A 55 12.50 -13.50 31.92
C VAL A 55 12.49 -14.48 33.09
N ASN A 56 13.53 -15.30 33.23
CA ASN A 56 13.65 -16.25 34.34
C ASN A 56 13.73 -15.53 35.70
N LEU A 57 14.45 -14.42 35.78
CA LEU A 57 14.53 -13.62 37.01
C LEU A 57 13.18 -12.99 37.38
N ALA A 58 12.36 -12.64 36.38
CA ALA A 58 11.03 -12.06 36.58
C ALA A 58 10.05 -13.02 37.28
N VAL A 59 10.31 -14.33 37.21
CA VAL A 59 9.47 -15.41 37.77
C VAL A 59 9.95 -15.84 39.18
N GLN A 60 11.14 -15.42 39.62
CA GLN A 60 11.75 -15.84 40.89
C GLN A 60 11.59 -14.80 42.03
N SER A 61 11.71 -15.27 43.28
CA SER A 61 11.45 -14.52 44.54
C SER A 61 12.21 -13.18 44.70
N PRO A 62 11.70 -12.23 45.54
CA PRO A 62 11.97 -10.79 45.39
C PRO A 62 13.30 -10.25 45.93
N ALA A 63 14.05 -11.01 46.74
CA ALA A 63 15.28 -10.50 47.33
C ALA A 63 16.37 -10.40 46.24
N ASP A 64 16.97 -9.21 46.10
CA ASP A 64 18.00 -8.83 45.10
C ASP A 64 17.56 -8.73 43.62
N MET A 65 16.26 -8.89 43.33
CA MET A 65 15.71 -8.86 41.96
C MET A 65 16.01 -7.55 41.23
N LYS A 66 15.84 -6.40 41.89
CA LYS A 66 16.01 -5.07 41.26
C LYS A 66 17.45 -4.81 40.81
N GLN A 67 18.45 -5.17 41.63
CA GLN A 67 19.86 -4.95 41.30
C GLN A 67 20.33 -5.87 40.17
N ARG A 68 19.97 -7.16 40.23
CA ARG A 68 20.29 -8.12 39.16
C ARG A 68 19.64 -7.76 37.84
N LEU A 69 18.38 -7.31 37.87
CA LEU A 69 17.66 -6.85 36.69
C LEU A 69 18.29 -5.59 36.09
N ALA A 70 18.76 -4.65 36.92
CA ALA A 70 19.46 -3.46 36.46
C ALA A 70 20.78 -3.83 35.76
N ALA A 71 21.60 -4.68 36.37
CA ALA A 71 22.87 -5.14 35.79
C ALA A 71 22.67 -5.86 34.44
N LEU A 72 21.67 -6.73 34.32
CA LEU A 72 21.34 -7.42 33.06
C LEU A 72 20.88 -6.45 31.98
N ARG A 73 20.09 -5.43 32.33
CA ARG A 73 19.65 -4.40 31.37
C ARG A 73 20.81 -3.53 30.89
N ASP A 74 21.74 -3.16 31.78
CA ASP A 74 22.90 -2.37 31.41
C ASP A 74 23.85 -3.16 30.52
N HIS A 75 24.05 -4.45 30.82
CA HIS A 75 24.79 -5.35 29.95
C HIS A 75 24.14 -5.50 28.57
N GLN A 76 22.82 -5.71 28.52
CA GLN A 76 22.07 -5.79 27.25
C GLN A 76 22.19 -4.50 26.42
N LYS A 77 22.15 -3.33 27.06
CA LYS A 77 22.37 -2.04 26.38
C LYS A 77 23.78 -1.91 25.83
N ALA A 78 24.80 -2.32 26.59
CA ALA A 78 26.19 -2.29 26.15
C ALA A 78 26.39 -3.16 24.90
N LEU A 79 25.80 -4.37 24.88
CA LEU A 79 25.81 -5.24 23.72
C LEU A 79 25.10 -4.63 22.50
N GLN A 80 23.94 -3.99 22.70
CA GLN A 80 23.23 -3.29 21.62
C GLN A 80 24.04 -2.14 21.03
N ILE A 81 24.75 -1.37 21.86
CA ILE A 81 25.65 -0.29 21.42
C ILE A 81 26.80 -0.91 20.63
N ARG A 82 27.47 -1.93 21.17
CA ARG A 82 28.58 -2.62 20.49
C ARG A 82 28.17 -3.17 19.12
N ARG A 83 26.99 -3.80 19.04
CA ARG A 83 26.42 -4.30 17.78
C ARG A 83 26.28 -3.19 16.74
N LYS A 84 25.70 -2.05 17.12
CA LYS A 84 25.53 -0.89 16.23
C LYS A 84 26.86 -0.32 15.77
N THR A 85 27.83 -0.21 16.67
CA THR A 85 29.17 0.26 16.35
C THR A 85 29.84 -0.65 15.32
N LEU A 86 29.79 -1.98 15.53
CA LEU A 86 30.36 -2.95 14.60
C LEU A 86 29.71 -2.92 13.22
N LEU A 87 28.39 -2.74 13.15
CA LEU A 87 27.68 -2.58 11.88
C LEU A 87 28.24 -1.37 11.10
N LEU A 88 28.30 -0.21 11.76
CA LEU A 88 28.77 1.04 11.15
C LEU A 88 30.25 0.97 10.75
N GLU A 89 31.11 0.39 11.59
CA GLU A 89 32.54 0.21 11.31
C GLU A 89 32.80 -0.66 10.06
N ASN A 90 31.88 -1.57 9.75
CA ASN A 90 31.97 -2.48 8.60
C ASN A 90 31.09 -2.03 7.41
N GLY A 91 30.59 -0.79 7.43
CA GLY A 91 29.87 -0.18 6.30
C GLY A 91 28.40 -0.58 6.17
N PHE A 92 27.80 -1.18 7.21
CA PHE A 92 26.37 -1.46 7.29
C PHE A 92 25.63 -0.33 8.03
N ASP A 93 24.34 -0.18 7.73
CA ASP A 93 23.46 0.71 8.49
C ASP A 93 23.21 0.18 9.93
N ALA A 94 23.00 1.09 10.88
CA ALA A 94 22.80 0.74 12.29
C ALA A 94 21.52 -0.09 12.54
N ASP A 95 20.56 -0.04 11.61
CA ASP A 95 19.30 -0.77 11.60
C ASP A 95 19.26 -1.89 10.56
N GLU A 96 20.40 -2.28 9.98
CA GLU A 96 20.50 -3.33 8.94
C GLU A 96 19.96 -4.69 9.39
N LEU A 97 19.92 -4.96 10.69
CA LEU A 97 19.34 -6.19 11.28
C LEU A 97 17.91 -5.99 11.80
N SER A 98 17.23 -4.93 11.36
CA SER A 98 15.84 -4.64 11.73
C SER A 98 14.88 -5.07 10.63
N MET A 99 13.67 -5.46 11.04
CA MET A 99 12.57 -5.75 10.12
C MET A 99 12.16 -4.46 9.39
N ARG A 100 12.06 -4.53 8.07
CA ARG A 100 11.58 -3.44 7.22
C ARG A 100 10.13 -3.75 6.85
N TYR A 101 9.21 -2.88 7.24
CA TYR A 101 7.78 -3.09 7.00
C TYR A 101 7.32 -2.30 5.79
N MET A 102 6.35 -2.82 5.05
CA MET A 102 5.70 -2.05 3.99
C MET A 102 4.77 -0.98 4.58
N CYS A 103 4.17 -1.26 5.73
CA CYS A 103 3.34 -0.33 6.46
C CYS A 103 3.78 -0.22 7.92
N GLU A 104 4.49 0.85 8.25
CA GLU A 104 4.94 1.16 9.61
C GLU A 104 3.80 1.25 10.65
N LEU A 105 2.60 1.63 10.22
CA LEU A 105 1.44 1.79 11.11
C LEU A 105 0.89 0.47 11.65
N CYS A 106 0.88 -0.58 10.83
CA CYS A 106 0.35 -1.89 11.22
C CYS A 106 1.41 -2.99 11.24
N LYS A 107 2.66 -2.67 10.88
CA LYS A 107 3.77 -3.64 10.75
C LYS A 107 3.37 -4.86 9.91
N ASP A 108 2.72 -4.58 8.79
CA ASP A 108 2.20 -5.58 7.84
C ASP A 108 1.24 -6.63 8.43
N THR A 109 0.58 -6.31 9.55
CA THR A 109 -0.51 -7.13 10.10
C THR A 109 -1.87 -6.79 9.49
N GLY A 110 -2.00 -5.60 8.90
CA GLY A 110 -3.28 -5.09 8.40
C GLY A 110 -4.22 -4.58 9.50
N VAL A 111 -3.82 -4.61 10.78
CA VAL A 111 -4.63 -4.18 11.94
C VAL A 111 -3.87 -3.13 12.76
N ARG A 112 -4.56 -2.07 13.17
CA ARG A 112 -4.09 -1.04 14.11
C ARG A 112 -5.19 -0.76 15.12
N ASP A 113 -4.88 -0.78 16.41
CA ASP A 113 -5.83 -0.51 17.51
C ASP A 113 -7.12 -1.35 17.41
N HIS A 114 -6.98 -2.65 17.17
CA HIS A 114 -8.08 -3.62 16.97
C HIS A 114 -9.03 -3.29 15.80
N LYS A 115 -8.63 -2.40 14.89
CA LYS A 115 -9.38 -2.02 13.69
C LYS A 115 -8.55 -2.26 12.44
N PRO A 116 -9.18 -2.49 11.27
CA PRO A 116 -8.47 -2.56 10.01
C PRO A 116 -7.64 -1.30 9.77
N CYS A 117 -6.37 -1.47 9.41
CA CYS A 117 -5.50 -0.38 9.05
C CYS A 117 -5.98 0.27 7.75
N GLU A 118 -5.73 1.57 7.58
CA GLU A 118 -6.02 2.30 6.33
C GLU A 118 -5.36 1.65 5.11
N CYS A 119 -4.18 1.04 5.28
CA CYS A 119 -3.53 0.30 4.20
C CYS A 119 -4.24 -1.02 3.84
N TYR A 120 -4.97 -1.63 4.78
CA TYR A 120 -5.80 -2.81 4.53
C TYR A 120 -7.06 -2.41 3.76
N GLN A 121 -7.72 -1.34 4.20
CA GLN A 121 -8.91 -0.81 3.50
C GLN A 121 -8.60 -0.42 2.05
N ARG A 122 -7.47 0.27 1.82
CA ARG A 122 -7.02 0.61 0.46
C ARG A 122 -6.81 -0.62 -0.42
N ARG A 123 -6.16 -1.68 0.10
CA ARG A 123 -6.00 -2.95 -0.63
C ARG A 123 -7.33 -3.60 -0.95
N LEU A 124 -8.27 -3.59 0.00
CA LEU A 124 -9.61 -4.15 -0.21
C LEU A 124 -10.37 -3.42 -1.32
N VAL A 125 -10.32 -2.08 -1.33
CA VAL A 125 -10.91 -1.24 -2.40
C VAL A 125 -10.23 -1.54 -3.75
N MET A 126 -8.90 -1.64 -3.77
CA MET A 126 -8.13 -2.01 -4.97
C MET A 126 -8.52 -3.39 -5.51
N LYS A 127 -8.61 -4.42 -4.66
CA LYS A 127 -9.02 -5.77 -5.06
C LYS A 127 -10.46 -5.83 -5.56
N ALA A 128 -11.37 -5.12 -4.89
CA ALA A 128 -12.76 -5.02 -5.34
C ALA A 128 -12.84 -4.39 -6.74
N PHE A 129 -12.04 -3.35 -6.99
CA PHE A 129 -11.95 -2.74 -8.30
C PHE A 129 -11.30 -3.64 -9.36
N GLU A 130 -10.22 -4.34 -9.03
CA GLU A 130 -9.59 -5.35 -9.92
C GLU A 130 -10.55 -6.50 -10.27
N LYS A 131 -11.50 -6.82 -9.40
CA LYS A 131 -12.52 -7.82 -9.66
C LYS A 131 -13.67 -7.30 -10.53
N SER A 132 -13.93 -5.99 -10.52
CA SER A 132 -14.96 -5.41 -11.39
C SER A 132 -14.63 -5.67 -12.87
N ASN A 133 -15.67 -5.80 -13.73
CA ASN A 133 -15.59 -6.10 -15.19
C ASN A 133 -14.68 -5.16 -16.00
N LEU A 134 -14.12 -4.18 -15.33
CA LEU A 134 -13.29 -3.12 -15.84
C LEU A 134 -11.79 -3.43 -15.78
N SER A 135 -11.36 -4.42 -15.00
CA SER A 135 -9.93 -4.70 -14.84
C SER A 135 -9.18 -5.04 -16.13
N GLN A 136 -9.85 -5.54 -17.16
CA GLN A 136 -9.17 -5.87 -18.41
C GLN A 136 -8.82 -4.63 -19.25
N GLN A 137 -9.70 -3.62 -19.32
CA GLN A 137 -9.45 -2.36 -20.04
C GLN A 137 -8.62 -1.36 -19.21
N LEU A 138 -8.73 -1.39 -17.87
CA LEU A 138 -8.06 -0.45 -16.97
C LEU A 138 -6.62 -0.83 -16.58
N ARG A 139 -6.25 -2.11 -16.65
CA ARG A 139 -4.94 -2.57 -16.14
C ARG A 139 -3.79 -1.76 -16.75
N ASN A 140 -3.87 -1.47 -18.05
CA ASN A 140 -2.79 -0.84 -18.81
C ASN A 140 -2.95 0.68 -18.99
N GLN A 141 -4.09 1.25 -18.59
CA GLN A 141 -4.38 2.67 -18.76
C GLN A 141 -3.99 3.45 -17.49
N SER A 142 -3.16 4.47 -17.65
CA SER A 142 -2.70 5.35 -16.58
C SER A 142 -2.20 6.66 -17.19
N PHE A 143 -2.10 7.74 -16.40
CA PHE A 143 -1.47 8.97 -16.88
C PHE A 143 -0.01 8.78 -17.31
N LYS A 144 0.67 7.73 -16.82
CA LYS A 144 2.05 7.37 -17.23
C LYS A 144 2.11 6.74 -18.61
N THR A 145 1.06 6.03 -19.02
CA THR A 145 0.95 5.36 -20.32
C THR A 145 0.16 6.20 -21.34
N PHE A 146 -0.17 7.45 -21.00
CA PHE A 146 -0.85 8.37 -21.90
C PHE A 146 0.12 8.88 -22.97
N ASP A 147 -0.15 8.54 -24.23
CA ASP A 147 0.69 8.92 -25.35
C ASP A 147 0.17 10.20 -26.03
N TYR A 148 0.89 11.30 -25.83
CA TYR A 148 0.57 12.58 -26.46
C TYR A 148 0.95 12.63 -27.95
N SER A 149 1.81 11.73 -28.43
CA SER A 149 2.25 11.70 -29.84
C SER A 149 1.11 11.37 -30.81
N LEU A 150 0.02 10.77 -30.31
CA LEU A 150 -1.19 10.45 -31.06
C LEU A 150 -2.01 11.69 -31.45
N TYR A 151 -1.67 12.88 -30.95
CA TYR A 151 -2.42 14.11 -31.18
C TYR A 151 -1.65 15.06 -32.09
N SER A 152 -2.32 15.56 -33.14
CA SER A 152 -1.72 16.50 -34.08
C SER A 152 -1.27 17.79 -33.39
N GLN A 153 -0.09 18.26 -33.78
CA GLN A 153 0.43 19.57 -33.36
C GLN A 153 -0.08 20.71 -34.24
N GLU A 154 -0.72 20.40 -35.38
CA GLU A 154 -1.32 21.39 -36.25
C GLU A 154 -2.52 22.05 -35.57
N VAL A 155 -2.62 23.37 -35.75
CA VAL A 155 -3.73 24.15 -35.17
C VAL A 155 -5.00 23.80 -35.93
N ASP A 156 -6.01 23.34 -35.21
CA ASP A 156 -7.32 23.12 -35.77
C ASP A 156 -7.96 24.49 -36.13
N PRO A 157 -8.30 24.75 -37.40
CA PRO A 157 -8.88 26.03 -37.81
C PRO A 157 -10.22 26.36 -37.15
N GLN A 158 -10.98 25.35 -36.73
CA GLN A 158 -12.28 25.51 -36.07
C GLN A 158 -12.13 25.92 -34.60
N PHE A 159 -11.15 25.36 -33.89
CA PHE A 159 -10.97 25.57 -32.46
C PHE A 159 -9.85 26.55 -32.11
N GLY A 160 -9.00 26.93 -33.07
CA GLY A 160 -7.88 27.85 -32.86
C GLY A 160 -6.76 27.30 -31.98
N VAL A 161 -6.78 25.99 -31.68
CA VAL A 161 -5.79 25.29 -30.86
C VAL A 161 -5.48 23.94 -31.48
N SER A 162 -4.25 23.45 -31.32
CA SER A 162 -3.91 22.10 -31.78
C SER A 162 -4.50 21.03 -30.85
N PRO A 163 -4.94 19.88 -31.38
CA PRO A 163 -5.36 18.75 -30.56
C PRO A 163 -4.34 18.36 -29.48
N TYR A 164 -3.05 18.45 -29.80
CA TYR A 164 -1.95 18.23 -28.86
C TYR A 164 -2.01 19.17 -27.64
N ARG A 165 -2.17 20.48 -27.86
CA ARG A 165 -2.29 21.44 -26.75
C ARG A 165 -3.61 21.28 -26.00
N ALA A 166 -4.70 21.00 -26.71
CA ALA A 166 -6.00 20.79 -26.10
C ALA A 166 -5.98 19.59 -25.13
N ILE A 167 -5.41 18.45 -25.55
CA ILE A 167 -5.35 17.27 -24.69
C ILE A 167 -4.43 17.45 -23.48
N GLN A 168 -3.33 18.21 -23.61
CA GLN A 168 -2.48 18.55 -22.47
C GLN A 168 -3.26 19.34 -21.40
N ASN A 169 -4.06 20.31 -21.84
CA ASN A 169 -4.92 21.07 -20.93
C ASN A 169 -5.98 20.18 -20.29
N ILE A 170 -6.62 19.29 -21.05
CA ILE A 170 -7.61 18.34 -20.52
C ILE A 170 -6.97 17.41 -19.47
N VAL A 171 -5.77 16.88 -19.73
CA VAL A 171 -5.06 16.04 -18.76
C VAL A 171 -4.71 16.84 -17.50
N ALA A 172 -4.30 18.10 -17.63
CA ALA A 172 -4.04 18.98 -16.49
C ALA A 172 -5.30 19.18 -15.64
N VAL A 173 -6.46 19.43 -16.26
CA VAL A 173 -7.76 19.53 -15.58
C VAL A 173 -8.11 18.22 -14.87
N CYS A 174 -7.88 17.06 -15.49
CA CYS A 174 -8.12 15.75 -14.87
C CYS A 174 -7.25 15.55 -13.62
N LYS A 175 -5.96 15.91 -13.69
CA LYS A 175 -5.04 15.82 -12.55
C LYS A 175 -5.45 16.76 -11.42
N GLN A 176 -5.82 18.00 -11.76
CA GLN A 176 -6.31 18.95 -10.77
C GLN A 176 -7.60 18.47 -10.09
N PHE A 177 -8.54 17.91 -10.87
CA PHE A 177 -9.76 17.32 -10.33
C PHE A 177 -9.48 16.22 -9.29
N ILE A 178 -8.48 15.36 -9.55
CA ILE A 178 -8.05 14.32 -8.60
C ILE A 178 -7.42 14.93 -7.34
N THR A 179 -6.58 15.96 -7.49
CA THR A 179 -5.96 16.65 -6.35
C THR A 179 -6.97 17.34 -5.47
N ASP A 180 -7.99 17.96 -6.07
CA ASP A 180 -9.01 18.75 -5.39
C ASP A 180 -10.27 17.93 -5.05
N PHE A 181 -10.27 16.60 -5.21
CA PHE A 181 -11.47 15.75 -5.20
C PHE A 181 -12.33 15.92 -3.94
N ASP A 182 -11.70 15.97 -2.75
CA ASP A 182 -12.39 16.19 -1.46
C ASP A 182 -12.92 17.61 -1.25
N ARG A 183 -12.50 18.57 -2.08
CA ARG A 183 -12.72 20.01 -1.88
C ARG A 183 -13.52 20.66 -3.00
N THR A 184 -13.89 19.90 -4.03
CA THR A 184 -14.52 20.40 -5.24
C THR A 184 -15.90 19.78 -5.45
N ASP A 185 -16.90 20.60 -5.73
CA ASP A 185 -18.24 20.14 -6.13
C ASP A 185 -18.38 20.01 -7.67
N LYS A 186 -17.26 20.17 -8.40
CA LYS A 186 -17.25 20.13 -9.86
C LYS A 186 -17.36 18.70 -10.36
N ASN A 187 -17.95 18.52 -11.54
CA ASN A 187 -18.00 17.25 -12.25
C ASN A 187 -17.30 17.37 -13.60
N LEU A 188 -16.75 16.26 -14.11
CA LEU A 188 -16.14 16.19 -15.43
C LEU A 188 -17.07 15.48 -16.41
N LEU A 189 -17.40 16.16 -17.51
CA LEU A 189 -18.11 15.57 -18.66
C LEU A 189 -17.15 15.49 -19.85
N PHE A 190 -16.88 14.28 -20.32
CA PHE A 190 -16.10 14.07 -21.53
C PHE A 190 -17.04 13.91 -22.73
N TRP A 191 -16.87 14.78 -23.73
CA TRP A 191 -17.67 14.75 -24.96
C TRP A 191 -16.77 14.87 -26.20
N GLY A 192 -17.21 14.31 -27.33
CA GLY A 192 -16.49 14.31 -28.60
C GLY A 192 -16.49 12.93 -29.29
N GLU A 193 -15.90 12.84 -30.47
CA GLU A 193 -15.87 11.64 -31.31
C GLU A 193 -15.13 10.45 -30.67
N SER A 194 -15.43 9.23 -31.13
CA SER A 194 -14.73 8.02 -30.68
C SER A 194 -13.22 8.09 -30.94
N GLY A 195 -12.41 7.49 -30.06
CA GLY A 195 -10.95 7.43 -30.24
C GLY A 195 -10.16 8.58 -29.61
N LEU A 196 -10.80 9.66 -29.15
CA LEU A 196 -10.12 10.83 -28.55
C LEU A 196 -9.68 10.66 -27.08
N GLY A 197 -9.50 9.43 -26.60
CA GLY A 197 -8.99 9.17 -25.24
C GLY A 197 -9.95 9.43 -24.07
N LYS A 198 -11.24 9.73 -24.31
CA LYS A 198 -12.23 9.99 -23.24
C LYS A 198 -12.30 8.87 -22.19
N THR A 199 -12.54 7.63 -22.65
CA THR A 199 -12.59 6.43 -21.79
C THR A 199 -11.25 6.18 -21.09
N PHE A 200 -10.14 6.54 -21.72
CA PHE A 200 -8.81 6.42 -21.13
C PHE A 200 -8.63 7.38 -19.95
N LEU A 201 -9.06 8.63 -20.11
CA LEU A 201 -8.96 9.64 -19.07
C LEU A 201 -9.88 9.35 -17.87
N SER A 202 -11.14 8.96 -18.11
CA SER A 202 -12.06 8.56 -17.03
C SER A 202 -11.51 7.38 -16.23
N THR A 203 -10.91 6.41 -16.93
CA THR A 203 -10.18 5.27 -16.35
C THR A 203 -9.01 5.72 -15.47
N CYS A 204 -8.19 6.65 -15.96
CA CYS A 204 -7.05 7.18 -15.21
C CYS A 204 -7.51 7.87 -13.92
N ILE A 205 -8.58 8.65 -13.98
CA ILE A 205 -9.17 9.30 -12.80
C ILE A 205 -9.64 8.26 -11.80
N ALA A 206 -10.43 7.27 -12.24
CA ALA A 206 -10.91 6.21 -11.37
C ALA A 206 -9.76 5.50 -10.64
N LYS A 207 -8.71 5.12 -11.38
CA LYS A 207 -7.54 4.43 -10.83
C LYS A 207 -6.79 5.27 -9.79
N GLU A 208 -6.61 6.57 -10.02
CA GLU A 208 -5.94 7.44 -9.04
C GLU A 208 -6.81 7.69 -7.79
N LEU A 209 -8.12 7.86 -7.94
CA LEU A 209 -9.02 7.99 -6.79
C LEU A 209 -9.04 6.72 -5.92
N ILE A 210 -9.02 5.54 -6.53
CA ILE A 210 -8.96 4.27 -5.79
C ILE A 210 -7.64 4.14 -5.02
N LYS A 211 -6.51 4.55 -5.62
CA LYS A 211 -5.22 4.60 -4.90
C LYS A 211 -5.24 5.56 -3.71
N GLN A 212 -5.99 6.65 -3.81
CA GLN A 212 -6.22 7.59 -2.70
C GLN A 212 -7.19 7.03 -1.65
N GLY A 213 -7.85 5.90 -1.92
CA GLY A 213 -8.72 5.19 -0.99
C GLY A 213 -10.22 5.41 -1.22
N TYR A 214 -10.61 6.13 -2.28
CA TYR A 214 -12.02 6.31 -2.61
C TYR A 214 -12.62 5.05 -3.21
N SER A 215 -13.86 4.76 -2.85
CA SER A 215 -14.68 3.78 -3.57
C SER A 215 -15.17 4.42 -4.87
N VAL A 216 -14.84 3.79 -6.00
CA VAL A 216 -15.26 4.26 -7.33
C VAL A 216 -16.15 3.20 -7.97
N ILE A 217 -17.32 3.64 -8.45
CA ILE A 217 -18.21 2.84 -9.29
C ILE A 217 -17.99 3.31 -10.72
N TYR A 218 -17.52 2.41 -11.58
CA TYR A 218 -17.35 2.69 -13.00
C TYR A 218 -18.24 1.73 -13.76
N GLU A 219 -19.26 2.24 -14.45
CA GLU A 219 -20.25 1.41 -15.16
C GLU A 219 -20.80 2.09 -16.39
N THR A 220 -21.37 1.28 -17.29
CA THR A 220 -22.20 1.83 -18.35
C THR A 220 -23.53 2.29 -17.78
N THR A 221 -24.14 3.31 -18.40
CA THR A 221 -25.46 3.80 -17.97
C THR A 221 -26.50 2.68 -17.94
N TYR A 222 -26.45 1.75 -18.90
CA TYR A 222 -27.35 0.59 -18.93
C TYR A 222 -27.23 -0.29 -17.68
N GLN A 223 -26.01 -0.61 -17.24
CA GLN A 223 -25.79 -1.42 -16.03
C GLN A 223 -26.31 -0.73 -14.78
N ILE A 224 -26.09 0.59 -14.67
CA ILE A 224 -26.60 1.39 -13.55
C ILE A 224 -28.12 1.33 -13.52
N VAL A 225 -28.79 1.58 -14.66
CA VAL A 225 -30.24 1.55 -14.76
C VAL A 225 -30.80 0.16 -14.45
N SER A 226 -30.23 -0.89 -15.02
CA SER A 226 -30.69 -2.27 -14.80
C SER A 226 -30.59 -2.70 -13.34
N ARG A 227 -29.56 -2.26 -12.60
CA ARG A 227 -29.47 -2.51 -11.15
C ARG A 227 -30.47 -1.71 -10.33
N LEU A 228 -30.77 -0.48 -10.74
CA LEU A 228 -31.81 0.32 -10.09
C LEU A 228 -33.20 -0.32 -10.31
N GLU A 229 -33.45 -0.86 -11.49
CA GLU A 229 -34.65 -1.65 -11.80
C GLU A 229 -34.72 -2.91 -10.93
N ASP A 230 -33.65 -3.71 -10.91
CA ASP A 230 -33.58 -4.91 -10.08
C ASP A 230 -33.83 -4.61 -8.60
N TYR A 231 -33.20 -3.55 -8.06
CA TYR A 231 -33.40 -3.14 -6.67
C TYR A 231 -34.85 -2.74 -6.37
N LYS A 232 -35.50 -2.02 -7.31
CA LYS A 232 -36.86 -1.52 -7.15
C LYS A 232 -37.92 -2.62 -7.31
N PHE A 233 -37.70 -3.55 -8.23
CA PHE A 233 -38.74 -4.49 -8.67
C PHE A 233 -38.54 -5.93 -8.18
N LYS A 234 -37.32 -6.37 -7.86
CA LYS A 234 -37.07 -7.75 -7.37
C LYS A 234 -37.23 -7.93 -5.86
N ARG A 235 -37.79 -6.94 -5.14
CA ARG A 235 -38.16 -7.09 -3.72
C ARG A 235 -39.56 -7.71 -3.50
N GLY A 236 -40.18 -8.27 -4.54
CA GLY A 236 -41.56 -8.79 -4.50
C GLY A 236 -41.74 -10.30 -4.69
N ASP A 237 -40.71 -11.06 -5.05
CA ASP A 237 -40.88 -12.48 -5.46
C ASP A 237 -40.42 -13.52 -4.43
N ASP A 238 -40.04 -13.09 -3.21
CA ASP A 238 -39.80 -13.99 -2.08
C ASP A 238 -40.67 -13.54 -0.89
N ALA A 239 -41.97 -13.86 -0.92
CA ALA A 239 -42.90 -13.81 0.21
C ALA A 239 -43.68 -15.11 0.31
#